data_AF-A0A4S4ETV8-F1
#
_entry.id   AF-A0A4S4ETV8-F1
#
_cell.length_a   1.000
_cell.length_b   1.000
_cell.length_c   1.000
_cell.angle_alpha   90.00
_cell.angle_beta   90.00
_cell.angle_gamma   90.00
#
_symmetry.space_group_name_H-M   'P 1'
#
loop_
_entity.id
_entity.type
_entity.pdbx_description
1 polymer ?
#
loop_
_entity_poly.entity_id
_entity_poly.type
_entity_poly.pdbx_seq_one_letter_code
_entity_poly.pdbx_strand_id
1 'polypeptide(L)'
;MLLDVTSKIKEYHDSRKGQRLKELQEKHSLSESQLQSCETRKQEIMERESLLSELNRGHGTKSVYQNNISRNKVDLKQAQYKDIDKRYFDQLVLLKTTEMANKDLDRYYSALDKALMRFHSMKMEEINKIIRELWQQTYRGQDIDNISIHSDSEGAGTRSYSYRVLMHTGDAELEMRGRCSAGQKVLASPLYGWH
;
A
#
# COMPACT_ATOMS: atom_id res chain seq x y z
N MET A 1 -90.71 -12.14 -82.73
CA MET A 1 -91.12 -12.51 -81.36
C MET A 1 -90.02 -13.20 -80.56
N LEU A 2 -89.39 -14.28 -81.05
CA LEU A 2 -88.35 -15.01 -80.29
C LEU A 2 -87.07 -14.19 -79.99
N LEU A 3 -86.61 -13.34 -80.92
CA LEU A 3 -85.43 -12.48 -80.77
C LEU A 3 -85.62 -11.37 -79.70
N ASP A 4 -86.84 -10.86 -79.55
CA ASP A 4 -87.15 -9.75 -78.64
C ASP A 4 -87.23 -10.22 -77.17
N VAL A 5 -87.75 -11.44 -76.98
CA VAL A 5 -87.79 -12.11 -75.66
C VAL A 5 -86.39 -12.50 -75.19
N THR A 6 -85.54 -13.01 -76.09
CA THR A 6 -84.14 -13.33 -75.75
C THR A 6 -83.33 -12.08 -75.41
N SER A 7 -83.59 -10.96 -76.09
CA SER A 7 -82.93 -9.68 -75.79
C SER A 7 -83.30 -9.15 -74.39
N LYS A 8 -84.59 -9.17 -74.02
CA LYS A 8 -85.06 -8.76 -72.68
C LYS A 8 -84.53 -9.64 -71.53
N ILE A 9 -84.44 -10.95 -71.75
CA ILE A 9 -83.86 -11.87 -70.76
C ILE A 9 -82.36 -11.56 -70.55
N LYS A 10 -81.65 -11.27 -71.65
CA LYS A 10 -80.23 -10.91 -71.61
C LYS A 10 -80.01 -9.58 -70.87
N GLU A 11 -80.79 -8.55 -71.17
CA GLU A 11 -80.75 -7.26 -70.46
C GLU A 11 -81.06 -7.39 -68.97
N TYR A 12 -82.09 -8.15 -68.58
CA TYR A 12 -82.42 -8.36 -67.17
C TYR A 12 -81.29 -9.12 -66.44
N HIS A 13 -80.71 -10.13 -67.09
CA HIS A 13 -79.60 -10.89 -66.54
C HIS A 13 -78.33 -10.06 -66.40
N ASP A 14 -78.02 -9.20 -67.40
CA ASP A 14 -76.87 -8.30 -67.38
C ASP A 14 -77.05 -7.18 -66.34
N SER A 15 -78.26 -6.63 -66.20
CA SER A 15 -78.61 -5.65 -65.16
C SER A 15 -78.50 -6.24 -63.75
N ARG A 16 -79.01 -7.46 -63.53
CA ARG A 16 -78.91 -8.16 -62.24
C ARG A 16 -77.47 -8.55 -61.89
N LYS A 17 -76.66 -8.94 -62.88
CA LYS A 17 -75.21 -9.11 -62.71
C LYS A 17 -74.53 -7.80 -62.34
N GLY A 18 -74.88 -6.69 -63.00
CA GLY A 18 -74.33 -5.36 -62.73
C GLY A 18 -74.64 -4.84 -61.32
N GLN A 19 -75.89 -5.02 -60.84
CA GLN A 19 -76.27 -4.67 -59.46
C GLN A 19 -75.50 -5.50 -58.43
N ARG A 20 -75.39 -6.82 -58.65
CA ARG A 20 -74.68 -7.72 -57.74
C ARG A 20 -73.18 -7.44 -57.70
N LEU A 21 -72.60 -7.01 -58.83
CA LEU A 21 -71.21 -6.57 -58.92
C LEU A 21 -70.98 -5.28 -58.09
N LYS A 22 -71.90 -4.31 -58.19
CA LYS A 22 -71.85 -3.06 -57.39
C LYS A 22 -71.97 -3.34 -55.89
N GLU A 23 -72.92 -4.16 -55.47
CA GLU A 23 -73.06 -4.55 -54.05
C GLU A 23 -71.81 -5.26 -53.53
N LEU A 24 -71.18 -6.11 -54.34
CA LEU A 24 -69.92 -6.78 -53.99
C LEU A 24 -68.76 -5.78 -53.91
N GLN A 25 -68.67 -4.80 -54.81
CA GLN A 25 -67.66 -3.74 -54.74
C GLN A 25 -67.83 -2.84 -53.52
N GLU A 26 -69.06 -2.46 -53.17
CA GLU A 26 -69.33 -1.67 -51.97
C GLU A 26 -68.98 -2.46 -50.70
N LYS A 27 -69.39 -3.73 -50.61
CA LYS A 27 -68.99 -4.61 -49.50
C LYS A 27 -67.49 -4.81 -49.42
N HIS A 28 -66.81 -4.95 -50.57
CA HIS A 28 -65.35 -5.03 -50.62
C HIS A 28 -64.71 -3.75 -50.08
N SER A 29 -65.12 -2.57 -50.56
CA SER A 29 -64.59 -1.28 -50.09
C SER A 29 -64.83 -1.05 -48.60
N LEU A 30 -65.99 -1.47 -48.09
CA LEU A 30 -66.31 -1.38 -46.66
C LEU A 30 -65.42 -2.31 -45.85
N SER A 31 -65.23 -3.55 -46.31
CA SER A 31 -64.34 -4.52 -45.68
C SER A 31 -62.89 -4.04 -45.69
N GLU A 32 -62.43 -3.45 -46.79
CA GLU A 32 -61.08 -2.88 -46.95
C GLU A 32 -60.85 -1.73 -45.96
N SER A 33 -61.81 -0.81 -45.83
CA SER A 33 -61.74 0.28 -44.86
C SER A 33 -61.72 -0.23 -43.41
N GLN A 34 -62.48 -1.28 -43.10
CA GLN A 34 -62.47 -1.90 -41.78
C GLN A 34 -61.12 -2.58 -41.49
N LEU A 35 -60.54 -3.24 -42.49
CA LEU A 35 -59.24 -3.90 -42.39
C LEU A 35 -58.11 -2.89 -42.18
N GLN A 36 -58.14 -1.77 -42.91
CA GLN A 36 -57.23 -0.64 -42.73
C GLN A 36 -57.32 -0.09 -41.30
N SER A 37 -58.54 0.13 -40.79
CA SER A 37 -58.75 0.60 -39.42
C SER A 37 -58.25 -0.39 -38.37
N CYS A 38 -58.41 -1.69 -38.59
CA CYS A 38 -57.87 -2.73 -37.72
C CYS A 38 -56.33 -2.74 -37.74
N GLU A 39 -55.69 -2.56 -38.89
CA GLU A 39 -54.23 -2.53 -39.00
C GLU A 39 -53.62 -1.31 -38.30
N THR A 40 -54.21 -0.13 -38.45
CA THR A 40 -53.78 1.08 -37.72
C THR A 40 -53.89 0.88 -36.21
N ARG A 41 -55.02 0.33 -35.74
CA ARG A 41 -55.24 0.09 -34.30
C ARG A 41 -54.27 -0.95 -33.75
N LYS A 42 -53.90 -1.96 -34.54
CA LYS A 42 -52.87 -2.94 -34.19
C LYS A 42 -51.49 -2.29 -34.06
N GLN A 43 -51.12 -1.39 -34.97
CA GLN A 43 -49.87 -0.63 -34.87
C GLN A 43 -49.81 0.24 -33.61
N GLU A 44 -50.89 0.97 -33.31
CA GLU A 44 -50.98 1.77 -32.08
C GLU A 44 -50.83 0.92 -30.81
N ILE A 45 -51.43 -0.28 -30.78
CA ILE A 45 -51.29 -1.21 -29.65
C ILE A 45 -49.83 -1.69 -29.53
N MET A 46 -49.19 -2.04 -30.66
CA MET A 46 -47.78 -2.47 -30.66
C MET A 46 -46.84 -1.37 -30.17
N GLU A 47 -47.02 -0.12 -30.60
CA GLU A 47 -46.23 1.01 -30.12
C GLU A 47 -46.45 1.24 -28.62
N ARG A 48 -47.70 1.15 -28.16
CA ARG A 48 -48.03 1.28 -26.74
C ARG A 48 -47.39 0.18 -25.90
N GLU A 49 -47.37 -1.06 -26.38
CA GLU A 49 -46.70 -2.19 -25.72
C GLU A 49 -45.19 -2.00 -25.67
N SER A 50 -44.59 -1.49 -26.75
CA SER A 50 -43.16 -1.15 -26.80
C SER A 50 -42.80 -0.10 -25.75
N LEU A 51 -43.56 1.01 -25.69
CA LEU A 51 -43.37 2.07 -24.70
C LEU A 51 -43.58 1.57 -23.26
N LEU A 52 -44.57 0.71 -23.02
CA LEU A 52 -44.79 0.06 -21.72
C LEU A 52 -43.60 -0.82 -21.32
N SER A 53 -43.03 -1.56 -22.25
CA SER A 53 -41.84 -2.39 -22.01
C SER A 53 -40.65 -1.53 -21.60
N GLU A 54 -40.41 -0.41 -22.29
CA GLU A 54 -39.33 0.52 -21.93
C GLU A 54 -39.55 1.18 -20.57
N LEU A 55 -40.78 1.59 -20.27
CA LEU A 55 -41.16 2.16 -18.98
C LEU A 55 -40.90 1.14 -17.86
N ASN A 56 -41.34 -0.11 -18.04
CA ASN A 56 -41.15 -1.19 -17.08
C ASN A 56 -39.66 -1.49 -16.86
N ARG A 57 -38.86 -1.51 -17.93
CA ARG A 57 -37.40 -1.65 -17.84
C ARG A 57 -36.79 -0.52 -17.02
N GLY A 58 -37.14 0.73 -17.33
CA GLY A 58 -36.66 1.91 -16.60
C GLY A 58 -37.07 1.88 -15.12
N HIS A 59 -38.29 1.44 -14.82
CA HIS A 59 -38.78 1.29 -13.45
C HIS A 59 -38.01 0.22 -12.68
N GLY A 60 -37.74 -0.92 -13.32
CA GLY A 60 -36.91 -2.00 -12.75
C GLY A 60 -35.50 -1.50 -12.43
N THR A 61 -34.85 -0.83 -13.38
CA THR A 61 -33.51 -0.27 -13.17
C THR A 61 -33.49 0.77 -12.04
N LYS A 62 -34.47 1.68 -12.00
CA LYS A 62 -34.60 2.66 -10.92
C LYS A 62 -34.76 2.00 -9.55
N SER A 63 -35.60 0.96 -9.47
CA SER A 63 -35.81 0.18 -8.24
C SER A 63 -34.52 -0.47 -7.75
N VAL A 64 -33.73 -1.06 -8.66
CA VAL A 64 -32.40 -1.64 -8.33
C VAL A 64 -31.46 -0.57 -7.78
N TYR A 65 -31.36 0.60 -8.43
CA TYR A 65 -30.50 1.69 -7.92
C TYR A 65 -30.95 2.20 -6.55
N GLN A 66 -32.26 2.35 -6.33
CA GLN A 66 -32.80 2.76 -5.03
C GLN A 66 -32.49 1.73 -3.93
N ASN A 67 -32.62 0.43 -4.24
CA ASN A 67 -32.23 -0.64 -3.33
C ASN A 67 -30.73 -0.60 -3.03
N ASN A 68 -29.88 -0.44 -4.05
CA ASN A 68 -28.43 -0.34 -3.88
C ASN A 68 -28.03 0.86 -3.02
N ILE A 69 -28.62 2.03 -3.25
CA ILE A 69 -28.39 3.23 -2.43
C ILE A 69 -28.78 2.97 -0.97
N SER A 70 -29.94 2.34 -0.75
CA SER A 70 -30.42 2.04 0.60
C SER A 70 -29.50 1.07 1.32
N ARG A 71 -29.05 0.03 0.60
CA ARG A 71 -28.11 -0.97 1.10
C ARG A 71 -26.75 -0.36 1.44
N ASN A 72 -26.16 0.41 0.53
CA ASN A 72 -24.89 1.11 0.76
C ASN A 72 -24.97 2.11 1.93
N LYS A 73 -26.11 2.80 2.11
CA LYS A 73 -26.32 3.68 3.28
C LYS A 73 -26.35 2.92 4.60
N VAL A 74 -26.86 1.70 4.61
CA VAL A 74 -26.82 0.83 5.80
C VAL A 74 -25.41 0.31 6.01
N ASP A 75 -24.72 -0.10 4.95
CA ASP A 75 -23.35 -0.59 5.01
C ASP A 75 -22.40 0.48 5.55
N LEU A 76 -22.53 1.74 5.11
CA LEU A 76 -21.76 2.87 5.65
C LEU A 76 -21.98 3.12 7.16
N LYS A 77 -23.08 2.62 7.74
CA LYS A 77 -23.34 2.71 9.19
C LYS A 77 -22.78 1.53 9.96
N GLN A 78 -22.32 0.47 9.30
CA GLN A 78 -21.70 -0.67 9.96
C GLN A 78 -20.46 -0.22 10.72
N ALA A 79 -20.18 -0.88 11.84
CA ALA A 79 -19.09 -0.52 12.75
C ALA A 79 -17.69 -0.51 12.10
N GLN A 80 -17.52 -1.24 10.99
CA GLN A 80 -16.25 -1.29 10.26
C GLN A 80 -15.98 -0.03 9.41
N TYR A 81 -17.02 0.64 8.93
CA TYR A 81 -16.91 1.86 8.13
C TYR A 81 -17.20 3.12 8.95
N LYS A 82 -18.01 2.97 10.00
CA LYS A 82 -18.29 4.04 10.94
C LYS A 82 -16.98 4.45 11.62
N ASP A 83 -16.69 5.74 11.62
CA ASP A 83 -15.50 6.36 12.23
C ASP A 83 -14.15 5.84 11.68
N ILE A 84 -14.14 5.27 10.47
CA ILE A 84 -12.93 4.69 9.87
C ILE A 84 -11.83 5.74 9.70
N ASP A 85 -12.18 6.97 9.34
CA ASP A 85 -11.21 8.07 9.18
C ASP A 85 -10.53 8.41 10.51
N LYS A 86 -11.30 8.44 11.60
CA LYS A 86 -10.77 8.67 12.94
C LYS A 86 -9.83 7.54 13.36
N ARG A 87 -10.26 6.28 13.17
CA ARG A 87 -9.43 5.10 13.50
C ARG A 87 -8.15 5.07 12.66
N TYR A 88 -8.24 5.39 11.38
CA TYR A 88 -7.09 5.51 10.49
C TYR A 88 -6.14 6.60 10.97
N PHE A 89 -6.66 7.78 11.31
CA PHE A 89 -5.87 8.88 11.84
C PHE A 89 -5.17 8.52 13.15
N ASP A 90 -5.88 7.91 14.09
CA ASP A 90 -5.31 7.45 15.37
C ASP A 90 -4.17 6.44 15.15
N GLN A 91 -4.36 5.48 14.24
CA GLN A 91 -3.31 4.52 13.88
C GLN A 91 -2.12 5.18 13.16
N LEU A 92 -2.38 6.16 12.30
CA LEU A 92 -1.34 6.92 11.62
C LEU A 92 -0.50 7.73 12.61
N VAL A 93 -1.15 8.38 13.58
CA VAL A 93 -0.47 9.11 14.66
C VAL A 93 0.39 8.16 15.49
N LEU A 94 -0.15 6.99 15.85
CA LEU A 94 0.61 5.97 16.59
C LEU A 94 1.84 5.51 15.79
N LEU A 95 1.66 5.18 14.50
CA LEU A 95 2.75 4.78 13.60
C LEU A 95 3.83 5.86 13.51
N LYS A 96 3.44 7.13 13.32
CA LYS A 96 4.41 8.22 13.22
C LYS A 96 5.14 8.46 14.54
N THR A 97 4.44 8.33 15.66
CA THR A 97 5.05 8.47 16.99
C THR A 97 6.05 7.33 17.25
N THR A 98 5.74 6.08 16.89
CA THR A 98 6.66 4.96 17.05
C THR A 98 7.85 5.03 16.10
N GLU A 99 7.65 5.47 14.85
CA GLU A 99 8.74 5.75 13.91
C GLU A 99 9.70 6.80 14.46
N MET A 100 9.17 7.88 15.05
CA MET A 100 9.98 8.92 15.70
C MET A 100 10.75 8.36 16.90
N ALA A 101 10.09 7.60 17.77
CA ALA A 101 10.72 6.98 18.93
C ALA A 101 11.87 6.04 18.53
N ASN A 102 11.69 5.22 17.49
CA ASN A 102 12.76 4.35 16.97
C ASN A 102 13.96 5.15 16.47
N LYS A 103 13.73 6.22 15.70
CA LYS A 103 14.81 7.10 15.23
C LYS A 103 15.56 7.75 16.38
N ASP A 104 14.86 8.14 17.45
CA ASP A 104 15.49 8.72 18.62
C ASP A 104 16.28 7.67 19.41
N LEU A 105 15.80 6.43 19.52
CA LEU A 105 16.57 5.33 20.11
C LEU A 105 17.88 5.08 19.36
N ASP A 106 17.87 5.06 18.03
CA ASP A 106 19.09 4.90 17.23
C ASP A 106 20.10 6.05 17.45
N ARG A 107 19.57 7.28 17.56
CA ARG A 107 20.39 8.47 17.88
C ARG A 107 20.99 8.36 19.27
N TYR A 108 20.21 7.97 20.27
CA TYR A 108 20.70 7.78 21.64
C TYR A 108 21.74 6.67 21.74
N TYR A 109 21.52 5.54 21.06
CA TYR A 109 22.49 4.46 20.99
C TYR A 109 23.83 4.95 20.41
N SER A 110 23.78 5.67 19.29
CA SER A 110 24.96 6.22 18.63
C SER A 110 25.67 7.28 19.46
N ALA A 111 24.92 8.14 20.16
CA ALA A 111 25.47 9.17 21.03
C ALA A 111 26.13 8.56 22.27
N LEU A 112 25.49 7.56 22.87
CA LEU A 112 26.01 6.83 24.02
C LEU A 112 27.30 6.09 23.65
N ASP A 113 27.32 5.40 22.52
CA ASP A 113 28.51 4.70 22.04
C ASP A 113 29.70 5.66 21.86
N LYS A 114 29.47 6.81 21.21
CA LYS A 114 30.50 7.85 21.06
C LYS A 114 30.99 8.40 22.40
N ALA A 115 30.08 8.63 23.35
CA ALA A 115 30.43 9.11 24.68
C ALA A 115 31.27 8.07 25.43
N LEU A 116 30.92 6.79 25.33
CA LEU A 116 31.65 5.68 25.93
C LEU A 116 33.06 5.56 25.34
N MET A 117 33.21 5.65 24.02
CA MET A 117 34.53 5.62 23.36
C MET A 117 35.41 6.79 23.79
N ARG A 118 34.84 8.00 23.88
CA ARG A 118 35.56 9.19 24.35
C ARG A 118 35.99 9.04 25.80
N PHE A 119 35.11 8.53 26.65
CA PHE A 119 35.42 8.27 28.05
C PHE A 119 36.54 7.24 28.20
N HIS A 120 36.47 6.12 27.46
CA HIS A 120 37.50 5.09 27.47
C HIS A 120 38.86 5.65 27.00
N SER A 121 38.88 6.37 25.88
CA SER A 121 40.10 7.00 25.34
C SER A 121 40.72 7.97 26.36
N MET A 122 39.89 8.82 26.97
CA MET A 122 40.31 9.77 27.99
C MET A 122 40.89 9.07 29.21
N LYS A 123 40.26 7.99 29.69
CA LYS A 123 40.77 7.20 30.80
C LYS A 123 42.08 6.50 30.47
N MET A 124 42.23 6.03 29.24
CA MET A 124 43.46 5.38 28.80
C MET A 124 44.63 6.37 28.72
N GLU A 125 44.37 7.60 28.29
CA GLU A 125 45.34 8.68 28.30
C GLU A 125 45.75 9.07 29.72
N GLU A 126 44.78 9.23 30.65
CA GLU A 126 45.04 9.51 32.07
C GLU A 126 45.90 8.41 32.71
N ILE A 127 45.56 7.13 32.48
CA ILE A 127 46.33 5.98 32.98
C ILE A 127 47.75 6.02 32.42
N ASN A 128 47.90 6.19 31.10
CA ASN A 128 49.22 6.23 30.47
C ASN A 128 50.07 7.40 30.94
N LYS A 129 49.47 8.54 31.29
CA LYS A 129 50.18 9.65 31.91
C LYS A 129 50.77 9.26 33.27
N ILE A 130 49.96 8.65 34.14
CA ILE A 130 50.41 8.18 35.46
C ILE A 130 51.52 7.13 35.33
N ILE A 131 51.36 6.18 34.41
CA ILE A 131 52.37 5.13 34.15
C ILE A 131 53.70 5.77 33.75
N ARG A 132 53.68 6.74 32.84
CA ARG A 132 54.89 7.46 32.40
C ARG A 132 55.58 8.18 33.55
N GLU A 133 54.81 8.87 34.40
CA GLU A 133 55.34 9.56 35.59
C GLU A 133 55.98 8.59 36.58
N LEU A 134 55.32 7.46 36.87
CA LEU A 134 55.85 6.43 37.76
C LEU A 134 57.10 5.74 37.18
N TRP A 135 57.12 5.49 35.87
CA TRP A 135 58.25 4.89 35.17
C TRP A 135 59.50 5.76 35.31
N GLN A 136 59.39 7.06 35.05
CA GLN A 136 60.50 8.01 35.16
C GLN A 136 61.04 8.14 36.59
N GLN A 137 60.19 7.97 37.61
CA GLN A 137 60.61 8.00 39.01
C GLN A 137 61.34 6.72 39.44
N THR A 138 60.95 5.57 38.89
CA THR A 138 61.35 4.25 39.40
C THR A 138 62.43 3.58 38.54
N TYR A 139 62.38 3.75 37.22
CA TYR A 139 63.33 3.14 36.29
C TYR A 139 64.59 4.00 36.16
N ARG A 140 65.76 3.37 36.31
CA ARG A 140 67.07 4.03 36.23
C ARG A 140 67.88 3.63 34.99
N GLY A 141 67.35 2.76 34.14
CA GLY A 141 67.99 2.36 32.88
C GLY A 141 67.83 3.41 31.78
N GLN A 142 68.77 3.45 30.83
CA GLN A 142 68.75 4.35 29.66
C GLN A 142 68.19 3.70 28.39
N ASP A 143 67.81 2.43 28.48
CA ASP A 143 67.37 1.59 27.37
C ASP A 143 65.87 1.70 27.06
N ILE A 144 65.07 2.22 27.99
CA ILE A 144 63.62 2.37 27.84
C ILE A 144 63.21 3.75 28.38
N ASP A 145 62.71 4.61 27.50
CA ASP A 145 62.34 5.98 27.83
C ASP A 145 61.02 6.03 28.59
N ASN A 146 60.04 5.27 28.11
CA ASN A 146 58.73 5.18 28.74
C ASN A 146 57.99 3.91 28.34
N ILE A 147 56.92 3.61 29.09
CA ILE A 147 56.01 2.51 28.80
C ILE A 147 54.56 3.00 28.81
N SER A 148 53.70 2.36 28.03
CA SER A 148 52.28 2.69 27.95
C SER A 148 51.45 1.46 27.62
N ILE A 149 50.19 1.48 28.03
CA ILE A 149 49.20 0.48 27.66
C ILE A 149 48.45 0.98 26.43
N HIS A 150 48.48 0.19 25.37
CA HIS A 150 47.68 0.38 24.16
C HIS A 150 46.41 -0.45 24.28
N SER A 151 45.28 0.13 23.84
CA SER A 151 43.99 -0.55 23.79
C SER A 151 43.49 -0.62 22.34
N ASP A 152 43.43 -1.83 21.78
CA ASP A 152 42.83 -2.06 20.47
C ASP A 152 41.38 -2.50 20.63
N SER A 153 40.47 -1.87 19.88
CA SER A 153 39.08 -2.30 19.78
C SER A 153 38.89 -3.23 18.59
N GLU A 154 38.53 -4.49 18.83
CA GLU A 154 38.19 -5.42 17.74
C GLU A 154 36.67 -5.44 17.50
N GLY A 155 36.27 -5.07 16.28
CA GLY A 155 34.94 -5.34 15.72
C GLY A 155 33.86 -4.26 15.92
N ALA A 156 32.85 -4.32 15.05
CA ALA A 156 31.70 -3.41 15.01
C ALA A 156 30.52 -3.82 15.92
N GLY A 157 30.67 -4.90 16.71
CA GLY A 157 29.63 -5.47 17.59
C GLY A 157 29.90 -5.26 19.08
N THR A 158 29.76 -6.30 19.90
CA THR A 158 30.19 -6.28 21.32
C THR A 158 31.70 -6.05 21.36
N ARG A 159 32.10 -4.79 21.55
CA ARG A 159 33.51 -4.37 21.45
C ARG A 159 34.31 -5.04 22.56
N SER A 160 35.16 -5.98 22.17
CA SER A 160 36.18 -6.56 23.03
C SER A 160 37.42 -5.67 22.94
N TYR A 161 37.93 -5.22 24.08
CA TYR A 161 39.18 -4.47 24.14
C TYR A 161 40.33 -5.44 24.42
N SER A 162 41.34 -5.41 23.56
CA SER A 162 42.61 -6.08 23.83
C SER A 162 43.63 -5.04 24.32
N TYR A 163 44.31 -5.35 25.41
CA TYR A 163 45.28 -4.46 26.03
C TYR A 163 46.68 -5.05 25.89
N ARG A 164 47.63 -4.20 25.48
CA ARG A 164 49.04 -4.58 25.32
C ARG A 164 49.94 -3.50 25.88
N VAL A 165 51.04 -3.91 26.51
CA VAL A 165 52.03 -2.96 27.06
C VAL A 165 53.14 -2.77 26.03
N LEU A 166 53.35 -1.52 25.65
CA LEU A 166 54.36 -1.06 24.71
C LEU A 166 55.43 -0.27 25.46
N MET A 167 56.67 -0.41 25.01
CA MET A 167 57.81 0.40 25.45
C MET A 167 58.28 1.27 24.30
N HIS A 168 58.75 2.47 24.64
CA HIS A 168 59.38 3.39 23.71
C HIS A 168 60.89 3.44 23.99
N THR A 169 61.67 3.25 22.93
CA THR A 169 63.14 3.38 22.93
C THR A 169 63.52 4.28 21.76
N GLY A 170 63.78 5.56 22.04
CA GLY A 170 63.94 6.59 21.02
C GLY A 170 62.68 6.72 20.15
N ASP A 171 62.85 6.55 18.83
CA ASP A 171 61.74 6.62 17.86
C ASP A 171 61.03 5.27 17.63
N ALA A 172 61.42 4.21 18.33
CA ALA A 172 60.82 2.88 18.17
C ALA A 172 59.81 2.57 19.28
N GLU A 173 58.61 2.13 18.89
CA GLU A 173 57.59 1.57 19.79
C GLU A 173 57.58 0.04 19.64
N LEU A 174 57.75 -0.68 20.75
CA LEU A 174 57.93 -2.13 20.77
C LEU A 174 57.04 -2.78 21.83
N GLU A 175 56.46 -3.94 21.53
CA GLU A 175 55.72 -4.70 22.53
C GLU A 175 56.68 -5.28 23.58
N MET A 176 56.41 -5.00 24.86
CA MET A 176 57.25 -5.44 25.97
C MET A 176 57.17 -6.96 26.21
N ARG A 177 56.08 -7.60 25.80
CA ARG A 177 55.87 -9.04 26.00
C ARG A 177 56.93 -9.84 25.25
N GLY A 178 57.70 -10.65 25.98
CA GLY A 178 58.76 -11.47 25.41
C GLY A 178 60.08 -10.74 25.09
N ARG A 179 60.15 -9.42 25.31
CA ARG A 179 61.34 -8.60 24.98
C ARG A 179 62.05 -7.99 26.19
N CYS A 180 61.44 -8.06 27.37
CA CYS A 180 61.98 -7.46 28.59
C CYS A 180 62.74 -8.46 29.49
N SER A 181 63.71 -7.94 30.24
CA SER A 181 64.44 -8.67 31.29
C SER A 181 63.54 -9.02 32.49
N ALA A 182 64.00 -9.92 33.36
CA ALA A 182 63.25 -10.30 34.56
C ALA A 182 62.98 -9.10 35.49
N GLY A 183 63.96 -8.20 35.68
CA GLY A 183 63.80 -6.99 36.49
C GLY A 183 62.80 -5.99 35.90
N GLN A 184 62.84 -5.77 34.59
CA GLN A 184 61.87 -4.91 33.88
C GLN A 184 60.45 -5.48 33.96
N LYS A 185 60.31 -6.81 33.83
CA LYS A 185 59.02 -7.50 34.00
C LYS A 185 58.46 -7.33 35.41
N VAL A 186 59.30 -7.37 36.45
CA VAL A 186 58.87 -7.14 37.83
C VAL A 186 58.41 -5.68 38.02
N LEU A 187 59.14 -4.71 37.47
CA LEU A 187 58.76 -3.29 37.55
C LEU A 187 57.46 -2.98 36.79
N ALA A 188 57.28 -3.59 35.61
CA ALA A 188 56.05 -3.46 34.83
C ALA A 188 54.93 -4.42 35.30
N SER A 189 55.21 -5.32 36.24
CA SER A 189 54.24 -6.33 36.69
C SER A 189 52.91 -5.77 37.24
N PRO A 190 52.87 -4.58 37.87
CA PRO A 190 51.59 -3.97 38.24
C PRO A 190 50.70 -3.63 37.04
N LEU A 191 51.28 -3.47 35.85
CA LEU A 191 50.56 -3.23 34.60
C LEU A 191 50.14 -4.54 33.92
N TYR A 192 50.75 -5.66 34.33
CA TYR A 192 50.48 -7.00 33.83
C TYR A 192 49.66 -7.87 34.81
N GLY A 193 49.43 -7.45 36.06
CA GLY A 193 48.75 -8.25 37.09
C GLY A 193 47.26 -7.89 37.19
N TRP A 194 46.30 -8.80 37.20
CA TRP A 194 46.28 -10.24 37.49
C TRP A 194 45.74 -11.03 36.28
N HIS A 195 45.83 -12.37 36.34
CA HIS A 195 45.04 -13.27 35.50
C HIS A 195 43.58 -12.84 35.36
#